data_AF-A0A976JQA0-F1
#
_entry.id   AF-A0A976JQA0-F1
#
_cell.length_a   1.000
_cell.length_b   1.000
_cell.length_c   1.000
_cell.angle_alpha   90.00
_cell.angle_beta   90.00
_cell.angle_gamma   90.00
#
_symmetry.space_group_name_H-M   'P 1'
#
loop_
_entity.id
_entity.type
_entity.pdbx_description
1 polymer ?
#
loop_
_entity_poly.entity_id
_entity_poly.type
_entity_poly.pdbx_seq_one_letter_code
_entity_poly.pdbx_strand_id
1 'polypeptide(L)'
;MSTFRVNIDFEYELYDSSWSFEGATFRKMCQELEWLYLFMGEDGTSLSSDVNYSQMYLDFVSDISKKQIDKVLLSRNAIPWWGNSFNDEEKKWNSKLTSFEISSKLGLLPAGSRIINSSQELDQYFQEGMVLKPPFEFSGRGFKKSKDGKVDFPVILEPWENRTLDFGIRYDYQTKNLSIIENFNDRKGQFRGGRLRPDLLDDLDQNILQKIVEEYRLLGITDSLQLDCYQTQRGIRYLVEANHRKTMGDFIKYM
;
A
#
# COMPACT_ATOMS: atom_id res chain seq x y z
N MET A 1 -26.63 -4.50 9.73
CA MET A 1 -25.45 -5.38 9.76
C MET A 1 -24.55 -4.96 8.62
N SER A 2 -23.31 -4.56 8.89
CA SER A 2 -22.38 -4.15 7.84
C SER A 2 -21.86 -5.39 7.12
N THR A 3 -21.93 -5.37 5.80
CA THR A 3 -21.32 -6.41 4.95
C THR A 3 -20.03 -5.85 4.38
N PHE A 4 -18.92 -6.48 4.73
CA PHE A 4 -17.63 -6.13 4.20
C PHE A 4 -17.29 -7.02 3.03
N ARG A 5 -16.68 -6.42 2.02
CA ARG A 5 -15.89 -7.16 1.06
C ARG A 5 -14.45 -6.98 1.48
N VAL A 6 -13.75 -8.09 1.68
CA VAL A 6 -12.28 -8.07 1.75
C VAL A 6 -11.80 -7.90 0.32
N ASN A 7 -12.04 -6.70 -0.18
CA ASN A 7 -11.73 -6.34 -1.52
C ASN A 7 -10.26 -6.01 -1.53
N ILE A 8 -9.43 -6.96 -1.93
CA ILE A 8 -8.21 -6.58 -2.66
C ILE A 8 -8.59 -6.25 -4.11
N ASP A 9 -9.89 -6.30 -4.50
CA ASP A 9 -10.34 -5.40 -5.56
C ASP A 9 -10.28 -3.92 -5.13
N PHE A 10 -9.99 -3.53 -3.87
CA PHE A 10 -9.59 -2.13 -3.62
C PHE A 10 -8.31 -1.81 -4.37
N GLU A 11 -7.30 -2.67 -4.24
CA GLU A 11 -6.11 -2.63 -5.07
C GLU A 11 -6.54 -2.74 -6.54
N TYR A 12 -7.25 -3.79 -6.98
CA TYR A 12 -7.73 -3.92 -8.38
C TYR A 12 -8.43 -2.67 -8.94
N GLU A 13 -9.28 -2.02 -8.16
CA GLU A 13 -10.05 -0.82 -8.52
C GLU A 13 -9.17 0.44 -8.47
N LEU A 14 -8.12 0.48 -7.63
CA LEU A 14 -7.06 1.50 -7.74
C LEU A 14 -6.37 1.38 -9.11
N TYR A 15 -6.15 0.16 -9.61
CA TYR A 15 -5.65 -0.04 -10.97
C TYR A 15 -6.77 0.27 -11.97
N ASP A 16 -6.51 1.19 -12.88
CA ASP A 16 -7.36 1.29 -14.07
C ASP A 16 -7.32 -0.07 -14.79
N SER A 17 -8.49 -0.56 -15.19
CA SER A 17 -8.73 -1.84 -15.87
C SER A 17 -7.85 -2.09 -17.12
N SER A 18 -7.14 -1.06 -17.58
CA SER A 18 -6.16 -1.04 -18.65
C SER A 18 -4.80 -1.65 -18.28
N TRP A 19 -4.46 -1.76 -16.99
CA TRP A 19 -3.20 -2.35 -16.53
C TRP A 19 -3.30 -3.88 -16.49
N SER A 20 -2.60 -4.53 -17.41
CA SER A 20 -2.71 -5.95 -17.73
C SER A 20 -2.03 -6.87 -16.69
N PHE A 21 -2.48 -6.83 -15.44
CA PHE A 21 -2.14 -7.90 -14.51
C PHE A 21 -3.09 -9.08 -14.77
N GLU A 22 -2.55 -10.27 -15.01
CA GLU A 22 -3.30 -11.48 -15.31
C GLU A 22 -4.35 -11.76 -14.21
N GLY A 23 -5.61 -11.42 -14.50
CA GLY A 23 -6.66 -11.26 -13.49
C GLY A 23 -6.98 -12.51 -12.67
N ALA A 24 -6.64 -13.71 -13.13
CA ALA A 24 -6.87 -14.96 -12.39
C ALA A 24 -5.84 -15.17 -11.27
N THR A 25 -4.54 -14.99 -11.55
CA THR A 25 -3.47 -15.16 -10.57
C THR A 25 -3.55 -14.08 -9.50
N PHE A 26 -3.86 -12.85 -9.90
CA PHE A 26 -4.11 -11.73 -9.00
C PHE A 26 -5.26 -12.03 -8.04
N ARG A 27 -6.44 -12.39 -8.58
CA ARG A 27 -7.63 -12.71 -7.79
C ARG A 27 -7.38 -13.84 -6.78
N LYS A 28 -6.60 -14.86 -7.15
CA LYS A 28 -6.26 -15.96 -6.24
C LYS A 28 -5.43 -15.49 -5.04
N MET A 29 -4.39 -14.69 -5.26
CA MET A 29 -3.59 -14.12 -4.16
C MET A 29 -4.41 -13.18 -3.28
N CYS A 30 -5.38 -12.47 -3.88
CA CYS A 30 -6.30 -11.60 -3.17
C CYS A 30 -7.20 -12.40 -2.20
N GLN A 31 -7.74 -13.53 -2.65
CA GLN A 31 -8.54 -14.44 -1.83
C GLN A 31 -7.71 -15.05 -0.68
N GLU A 32 -6.41 -15.28 -0.89
CA GLU A 32 -5.49 -15.78 0.15
C GLU A 32 -5.28 -14.82 1.33
N LEU A 33 -5.82 -13.59 1.31
CA LEU A 33 -5.78 -12.65 2.44
C LEU A 33 -7.13 -12.49 3.16
N GLU A 34 -8.18 -13.18 2.72
CA GLU A 34 -9.48 -13.16 3.42
C GLU A 34 -9.39 -13.71 4.85
N TRP A 35 -8.41 -14.58 5.14
CA TRP A 35 -8.19 -15.06 6.51
C TRP A 35 -7.91 -13.90 7.48
N LEU A 36 -7.25 -12.81 7.05
CA LEU A 36 -7.02 -11.66 7.93
C LEU A 36 -8.33 -11.06 8.44
N TYR A 37 -9.35 -10.96 7.59
CA TYR A 37 -10.68 -10.52 8.01
C TYR A 37 -11.37 -11.55 8.90
N LEU A 38 -11.25 -12.83 8.54
CA LEU A 38 -11.83 -13.89 9.34
C LEU A 38 -11.29 -13.89 10.78
N PHE A 39 -10.02 -13.56 11.01
CA PHE A 39 -9.48 -13.46 12.37
C PHE A 39 -9.65 -12.05 13.00
N MET A 40 -9.48 -10.99 12.23
CA MET A 40 -9.34 -9.62 12.75
C MET A 40 -10.48 -8.67 12.37
N GLY A 41 -11.45 -9.13 11.59
CA GLY A 41 -12.67 -8.39 11.27
C GLY A 41 -13.49 -8.08 12.52
N GLU A 42 -14.41 -7.12 12.39
CA GLU A 42 -15.29 -6.71 13.47
C GLU A 42 -16.35 -7.78 13.75
N ASP A 43 -16.70 -7.99 15.03
CA ASP A 43 -17.74 -8.95 15.41
C ASP A 43 -19.12 -8.51 14.92
N GLY A 44 -19.97 -9.48 14.54
CA GLY A 44 -21.30 -9.20 13.98
C GLY A 44 -21.28 -8.59 12.58
N THR A 45 -20.20 -8.79 11.83
CA THR A 45 -20.05 -8.32 10.45
C THR A 45 -19.93 -9.50 9.49
N SER A 46 -20.26 -9.28 8.21
CA SER A 46 -20.31 -10.37 7.23
C SER A 46 -19.26 -10.23 6.13
N LEU A 47 -18.62 -11.34 5.76
CA LEU A 47 -17.74 -11.42 4.60
C LEU A 47 -18.54 -11.67 3.31
N SER A 48 -18.43 -10.77 2.35
CA SER A 48 -18.89 -11.00 0.98
C SER A 48 -17.76 -11.59 0.14
N SER A 49 -17.88 -12.87 -0.22
CA SER A 49 -16.85 -13.60 -0.98
C SER A 49 -17.44 -14.68 -1.87
N ASP A 50 -16.79 -14.95 -3.01
CA ASP A 50 -17.07 -16.08 -3.90
C ASP A 50 -16.40 -17.40 -3.43
N VAL A 51 -15.49 -17.34 -2.45
CA VAL A 51 -14.78 -18.51 -1.92
C VAL A 51 -15.70 -19.38 -1.08
N ASN A 52 -15.93 -20.63 -1.49
CA ASN A 52 -16.79 -21.55 -0.76
C ASN A 52 -16.09 -22.21 0.44
N TYR A 53 -15.99 -21.50 1.56
CA TYR A 53 -15.47 -22.05 2.82
C TYR A 53 -16.36 -23.16 3.38
N SER A 54 -15.75 -24.24 3.86
CA SER A 54 -16.47 -25.31 4.56
C SER A 54 -17.00 -24.82 5.92
N GLN A 55 -18.16 -25.33 6.36
CA GLN A 55 -18.71 -25.01 7.68
C GLN A 55 -17.71 -25.33 8.81
N MET A 56 -17.02 -26.48 8.72
CA MET A 56 -15.99 -26.88 9.67
C MET A 56 -14.88 -25.82 9.83
N TYR A 57 -14.46 -25.18 8.74
CA TYR A 57 -13.47 -24.11 8.79
C TYR A 57 -14.03 -22.84 9.43
N LEU A 58 -15.27 -22.45 9.10
CA LEU A 58 -15.91 -21.29 9.69
C LEU A 58 -16.15 -21.48 11.19
N ASP A 59 -16.56 -22.68 11.61
CA ASP A 59 -16.74 -23.06 13.03
C ASP A 59 -15.39 -22.98 13.76
N PHE A 60 -14.32 -23.51 13.17
CA PHE A 60 -12.96 -23.44 13.70
C PHE A 60 -12.48 -21.99 13.88
N VAL A 61 -12.64 -21.14 12.87
CA VAL A 61 -12.28 -19.73 12.95
C VAL A 61 -13.13 -19.01 14.00
N SER A 62 -14.44 -19.28 14.06
CA SER A 62 -15.34 -18.67 15.04
C SER A 62 -14.94 -19.07 16.47
N ASP A 63 -14.53 -20.32 16.68
CA ASP A 63 -14.03 -20.78 17.98
C ASP A 63 -12.70 -20.13 18.37
N ILE A 64 -11.75 -19.94 17.44
CA ILE A 64 -10.46 -19.30 17.76
C ILE A 64 -10.61 -17.79 17.94
N SER A 65 -11.31 -17.13 17.02
CA SER A 65 -11.50 -15.67 17.05
C SER A 65 -12.52 -15.21 18.08
N LYS A 66 -13.35 -16.13 18.60
CA LYS A 66 -14.49 -15.87 19.48
C LYS A 66 -15.50 -14.88 18.88
N LYS A 67 -15.59 -14.83 17.54
CA LYS A 67 -16.50 -13.97 16.79
C LYS A 67 -17.52 -14.80 16.04
N GLN A 68 -18.72 -14.25 15.84
CA GLN A 68 -19.66 -14.83 14.90
C GLN A 68 -19.36 -14.27 13.51
N ILE A 69 -18.94 -15.14 12.60
CA ILE A 69 -18.58 -14.76 11.23
C ILE A 69 -19.61 -15.37 10.29
N ASP A 70 -20.46 -14.51 9.75
CA ASP A 70 -21.40 -14.91 8.72
C ASP A 70 -20.81 -14.60 7.34
N LYS A 71 -20.86 -15.58 6.43
CA LYS A 71 -20.53 -15.35 5.03
C LYS A 71 -21.81 -15.07 4.25
N VAL A 72 -21.77 -14.06 3.38
CA VAL A 72 -22.80 -13.84 2.36
C VAL A 72 -22.22 -14.03 0.96
N LEU A 73 -23.08 -14.45 0.02
CA LEU A 73 -22.73 -14.42 -1.40
C LEU A 73 -22.35 -12.99 -1.83
N LEU A 74 -21.68 -12.87 -2.97
CA LEU A 74 -21.26 -11.58 -3.53
C LEU A 74 -22.41 -10.55 -3.48
N SER A 75 -22.21 -9.51 -2.68
CA SER A 75 -23.17 -8.45 -2.43
C SER A 75 -22.71 -7.19 -3.14
N ARG A 76 -23.62 -6.55 -3.88
CA ARG A 76 -23.36 -5.28 -4.57
C ARG A 76 -23.22 -4.09 -3.61
N ASN A 77 -23.71 -4.23 -2.38
CA ASN A 77 -23.72 -3.17 -1.37
C ASN A 77 -22.59 -3.32 -0.34
N ALA A 78 -21.65 -4.23 -0.56
CA ALA A 78 -20.54 -4.43 0.36
C ALA A 78 -19.54 -3.27 0.27
N ILE A 79 -19.04 -2.82 1.42
CA ILE A 79 -18.03 -1.75 1.53
C ILE A 79 -16.61 -2.34 1.61
N PRO A 80 -15.56 -1.62 1.18
CA PRO A 80 -14.19 -2.11 1.30
C PRO A 80 -13.80 -2.27 2.77
N TRP A 81 -13.23 -3.41 3.13
CA TRP A 81 -12.66 -3.58 4.47
C TRP A 81 -11.29 -2.91 4.63
N TRP A 82 -10.47 -2.94 3.58
CA TRP A 82 -9.09 -2.42 3.60
C TRP A 82 -9.04 -0.90 3.55
N GLY A 83 -9.79 -0.26 2.65
CA GLY A 83 -9.83 1.19 2.47
C GLY A 83 -11.18 1.81 2.85
N ASN A 84 -11.33 3.10 2.59
CA ASN A 84 -12.51 3.87 2.99
C ASN A 84 -13.61 3.92 1.91
N SER A 85 -13.23 3.94 0.63
CA SER A 85 -14.18 3.96 -0.49
C SER A 85 -13.57 3.39 -1.78
N PHE A 86 -14.30 3.43 -2.90
CA PHE A 86 -13.78 3.11 -4.25
C PHE A 86 -13.77 4.33 -5.18
N ASN A 87 -13.72 5.56 -4.64
CA ASN A 87 -13.81 6.78 -5.43
C ASN A 87 -12.44 7.17 -6.04
N ASP A 88 -12.45 8.13 -6.98
CA ASP A 88 -11.22 8.60 -7.64
C ASP A 88 -10.27 9.34 -6.69
N GLU A 89 -10.78 9.92 -5.61
CA GLU A 89 -9.95 10.56 -4.57
C GLU A 89 -9.07 9.53 -3.87
N GLU A 90 -9.65 8.37 -3.54
CA GLU A 90 -8.94 7.25 -2.93
C GLU A 90 -7.85 6.71 -3.88
N LYS A 91 -8.13 6.66 -5.19
CA LYS A 91 -7.11 6.35 -6.21
C LYS A 91 -5.97 7.34 -6.19
N LYS A 92 -6.29 8.63 -6.16
CA LYS A 92 -5.29 9.70 -6.10
C LYS A 92 -4.44 9.59 -4.84
N TRP A 93 -5.06 9.43 -3.67
CA TRP A 93 -4.35 9.39 -2.38
C TRP A 93 -3.37 8.22 -2.26
N ASN A 94 -3.70 7.07 -2.83
CA ASN A 94 -2.84 5.87 -2.80
C ASN A 94 -1.89 5.78 -4.01
N SER A 95 -1.84 6.79 -4.90
CA SER A 95 -0.97 6.77 -6.07
C SER A 95 0.49 7.11 -5.72
N LYS A 96 1.43 6.33 -6.25
CA LYS A 96 2.86 6.67 -6.20
C LYS A 96 3.16 7.96 -6.97
N LEU A 97 2.37 8.31 -7.98
CA LEU A 97 2.52 9.59 -8.69
C LEU A 97 2.23 10.77 -7.77
N THR A 98 1.16 10.70 -6.98
CA THR A 98 0.86 11.74 -5.98
C THR A 98 1.97 11.83 -4.93
N SER A 99 2.47 10.69 -4.47
CA SER A 99 3.61 10.64 -3.55
C SER A 99 4.88 11.26 -4.16
N PHE A 100 5.10 11.03 -5.44
CA PHE A 100 6.21 11.60 -6.22
C PHE A 100 6.08 13.11 -6.40
N GLU A 101 4.90 13.61 -6.75
CA GLU A 101 4.59 15.04 -6.91
C GLU A 101 4.80 15.81 -5.61
N ILE A 102 4.29 15.27 -4.49
CA ILE A 102 4.52 15.84 -3.15
C ILE A 102 6.01 15.84 -2.81
N SER A 103 6.71 14.73 -3.05
CA SER A 103 8.16 14.66 -2.84
C SER A 103 8.93 15.68 -3.69
N SER A 104 8.50 15.88 -4.94
CA SER A 104 9.11 16.84 -5.86
C SER A 104 8.95 18.27 -5.35
N LYS A 105 7.71 18.63 -4.97
CA LYS A 105 7.37 19.95 -4.39
C LYS A 105 8.20 20.26 -3.16
N LEU A 106 8.46 19.25 -2.32
CA LEU A 106 9.22 19.40 -1.08
C LEU A 106 10.74 19.25 -1.26
N GLY A 107 11.23 19.00 -2.48
CA GLY A 107 12.66 18.82 -2.76
C GLY A 107 13.25 17.54 -2.17
N LEU A 108 12.43 16.48 -2.03
CA LEU A 108 12.80 15.21 -1.40
C LEU A 108 13.16 14.11 -2.41
N LEU A 109 13.08 14.39 -3.71
CA LEU A 109 13.41 13.42 -4.76
C LEU A 109 14.93 13.22 -4.90
N PRO A 110 15.40 12.00 -5.13
CA PRO A 110 16.74 11.73 -5.61
C PRO A 110 17.00 12.44 -6.93
N ALA A 111 18.26 12.80 -7.15
CA ALA A 111 18.67 13.35 -8.43
C ALA A 111 18.36 12.38 -9.58
N GLY A 112 17.79 12.89 -10.67
CA GLY A 112 17.44 12.11 -11.86
C GLY A 112 16.03 11.50 -11.83
N SER A 113 15.36 11.46 -10.67
CA SER A 113 13.97 11.01 -10.56
C SER A 113 13.02 11.82 -11.44
N ARG A 114 12.10 11.16 -12.15
CA ARG A 114 11.09 11.80 -13.02
C ARG A 114 9.88 10.91 -13.30
N ILE A 115 8.78 11.54 -13.70
CA ILE A 115 7.65 10.85 -14.33
C ILE A 115 7.96 10.73 -15.84
N ILE A 116 7.78 9.53 -16.37
CA ILE A 116 7.92 9.20 -17.79
C ILE A 116 6.53 8.96 -18.35
N ASN A 117 6.16 9.71 -19.39
CA ASN A 117 4.83 9.68 -20.00
C ASN A 117 4.79 8.94 -21.34
N SER A 118 5.94 8.57 -21.89
CA SER A 118 6.01 7.92 -23.20
C SER A 118 7.25 7.03 -23.36
N SER A 119 7.20 6.14 -24.35
CA SER A 119 8.35 5.32 -24.75
C SER A 119 9.54 6.16 -25.20
N GLN A 120 9.30 7.31 -25.82
CA GLN A 120 10.36 8.21 -26.31
C GLN A 120 11.13 8.82 -25.13
N GLU A 121 10.41 9.31 -24.11
CA GLU A 121 11.03 9.79 -22.87
C GLU A 121 11.78 8.65 -22.15
N LEU A 122 11.21 7.45 -22.14
CA LEU A 122 11.86 6.28 -21.54
C LEU A 122 13.22 6.01 -22.21
N ASP A 123 13.27 5.99 -23.54
CA ASP A 123 14.50 5.78 -24.29
C ASP A 123 15.54 6.87 -24.07
N GLN A 124 15.10 8.11 -23.88
CA GLN A 124 15.97 9.26 -23.63
C GLN A 124 16.60 9.24 -22.24
N TYR A 125 15.83 8.87 -21.21
CA TYR A 125 16.23 9.09 -19.82
C TYR A 125 16.61 7.82 -19.06
N PHE A 126 16.20 6.64 -19.52
CA PHE A 126 16.54 5.40 -18.84
C PHE A 126 18.04 5.13 -18.92
N GLN A 127 18.64 4.87 -17.77
CA GLN A 127 20.06 4.50 -17.62
C GLN A 127 20.19 3.25 -16.76
N GLU A 128 21.33 2.57 -16.89
CA GLU A 128 21.65 1.45 -16.00
C GLU A 128 21.65 1.91 -14.53
N GLY A 129 21.10 1.09 -13.64
CA GLY A 129 20.94 1.45 -12.23
C GLY A 129 19.69 2.28 -11.93
N MET A 130 18.76 2.44 -12.88
CA MET A 130 17.43 3.02 -12.62
C MET A 130 16.34 1.94 -12.50
N VAL A 131 15.21 2.32 -11.91
CA VAL A 131 14.03 1.48 -11.74
C VAL A 131 12.78 2.21 -12.22
N LEU A 132 11.92 1.48 -12.93
CA LEU A 132 10.58 1.90 -13.32
C LEU A 132 9.58 1.41 -12.29
N LYS A 133 8.72 2.32 -11.82
CA LYS A 133 7.66 2.04 -10.85
C LYS A 133 6.33 2.48 -11.44
N PRO A 134 5.34 1.60 -11.58
CA PRO A 134 4.02 2.02 -12.02
C PRO A 134 3.30 2.81 -10.90
N PRO A 135 2.26 3.59 -11.23
CA PRO A 135 1.56 4.46 -10.26
C PRO A 135 0.90 3.67 -9.12
N PHE A 136 0.41 2.49 -9.45
CA PHE A 136 -0.26 1.57 -8.56
C PHE A 136 0.53 0.27 -8.64
N GLU A 137 0.80 -0.36 -7.49
CA GLU A 137 1.30 -1.74 -7.31
C GLU A 137 1.67 -1.93 -5.83
N PHE A 138 1.57 -3.15 -5.30
CA PHE A 138 1.88 -3.44 -3.89
C PHE A 138 3.00 -4.47 -3.71
N SER A 139 3.57 -4.52 -2.50
CA SER A 139 4.55 -5.52 -2.05
C SER A 139 5.77 -5.68 -2.96
N GLY A 140 6.27 -4.57 -3.49
CA GLY A 140 7.48 -4.53 -4.31
C GLY A 140 7.35 -5.24 -5.67
N ARG A 141 6.12 -5.56 -6.09
CA ARG A 141 5.85 -6.17 -7.41
C ARG A 141 5.92 -5.10 -8.50
N GLY A 142 6.09 -5.59 -9.72
CA GLY A 142 6.12 -4.88 -11.02
C GLY A 142 7.12 -3.72 -11.19
N PHE A 143 8.02 -3.51 -10.23
CA PHE A 143 9.24 -2.76 -10.48
C PHE A 143 10.08 -3.40 -11.60
N LYS A 144 10.42 -2.61 -12.61
CA LYS A 144 11.28 -3.06 -13.72
C LYS A 144 12.64 -2.37 -13.65
N LYS A 145 13.71 -3.17 -13.70
CA LYS A 145 15.10 -2.71 -13.82
C LYS A 145 15.60 -2.69 -15.27
N SER A 146 14.69 -2.95 -16.21
CA SER A 146 14.94 -2.86 -17.64
C SER A 146 13.77 -2.11 -18.29
N LYS A 147 14.05 -1.45 -19.42
CA LYS A 147 13.04 -0.90 -20.31
C LYS A 147 12.45 -1.92 -21.29
N ASP A 148 12.96 -3.16 -21.28
CA ASP A 148 12.49 -4.21 -22.18
C ASP A 148 11.05 -4.64 -21.88
N GLY A 149 10.29 -4.91 -22.93
CA GLY A 149 8.90 -5.37 -22.87
C GLY A 149 7.88 -4.23 -22.81
N LYS A 150 6.61 -4.59 -22.57
CA LYS A 150 5.51 -3.63 -22.50
C LYS A 150 5.61 -2.77 -21.24
N VAL A 151 5.66 -1.45 -21.37
CA VAL A 151 5.55 -0.49 -20.27
C VAL A 151 4.27 0.30 -20.49
N ASP A 152 3.37 0.23 -19.51
CA ASP A 152 2.16 1.05 -19.50
C ASP A 152 2.52 2.39 -18.85
N PHE A 153 2.17 3.51 -19.49
CA PHE A 153 2.51 4.87 -19.03
C PHE A 153 1.29 5.55 -18.39
N PRO A 154 1.49 6.52 -17.48
CA PRO A 154 2.78 7.03 -16.97
C PRO A 154 3.47 6.09 -15.97
N VAL A 155 4.79 6.20 -15.84
CA VAL A 155 5.60 5.50 -14.82
C VAL A 155 6.58 6.44 -14.15
N ILE A 156 7.02 6.10 -12.94
CA ILE A 156 8.09 6.80 -12.25
C ILE A 156 9.41 6.13 -12.58
N LEU A 157 10.40 6.92 -12.99
CA LEU A 157 11.79 6.52 -13.16
C LEU A 157 12.61 7.10 -12.00
N GLU A 158 13.28 6.26 -11.23
CA GLU A 158 14.15 6.67 -10.11
C GLU A 158 15.48 5.90 -10.11
N PRO A 159 16.56 6.43 -9.50
CA PRO A 159 17.74 5.63 -9.24
C PRO A 159 17.43 4.46 -8.30
N TRP A 160 18.07 3.32 -8.54
CA TRP A 160 18.07 2.19 -7.63
C TRP A 160 19.03 2.46 -6.47
N GLU A 161 18.48 2.58 -5.27
CA GLU A 161 19.27 2.82 -4.05
C GLU A 161 19.42 1.56 -3.21
N ASN A 162 20.60 1.39 -2.59
CA ASN A 162 20.86 0.32 -1.65
C ASN A 162 20.25 0.67 -0.28
N ARG A 163 19.08 0.10 -0.03
CA ARG A 163 18.32 0.30 1.22
C ARG A 163 18.93 -0.52 2.35
N THR A 164 19.09 0.10 3.51
CA THR A 164 19.56 -0.54 4.74
C THR A 164 18.42 -0.84 5.71
N LEU A 165 17.28 -0.17 5.55
CA LEU A 165 16.07 -0.33 6.35
C LEU A 165 14.87 0.12 5.51
N ASP A 166 13.79 -0.67 5.50
CA ASP A 166 12.48 -0.25 5.00
C ASP A 166 11.53 -0.14 6.20
N PHE A 167 10.70 0.90 6.24
CA PHE A 167 9.77 1.11 7.34
C PHE A 167 8.55 1.93 6.92
N GLY A 168 7.40 1.68 7.53
CA GLY A 168 6.20 2.49 7.39
C GLY A 168 6.00 3.40 8.60
N ILE A 169 5.63 4.65 8.35
CA ILE A 169 5.21 5.61 9.38
C ILE A 169 3.70 5.80 9.24
N ARG A 170 2.94 5.33 10.21
CA ARG A 170 1.50 5.59 10.29
C ARG A 170 1.26 6.85 11.11
N TYR A 171 0.63 7.84 10.51
CA TYR A 171 0.15 9.06 11.14
C TYR A 171 -1.38 9.03 11.25
N ASP A 172 -1.88 9.39 12.42
CA ASP A 172 -3.31 9.57 12.70
C ASP A 172 -3.60 11.06 12.86
N TYR A 173 -4.47 11.63 12.02
CA TYR A 173 -4.77 13.07 12.01
C TYR A 173 -5.58 13.52 13.22
N GLN A 174 -6.39 12.64 13.80
CA GLN A 174 -7.27 12.98 14.91
C GLN A 174 -6.48 13.11 16.22
N THR A 175 -5.58 12.15 16.46
CA THR A 175 -4.75 12.07 17.67
C THR A 175 -3.38 12.72 17.48
N LYS A 176 -2.95 12.92 16.23
CA LYS A 176 -1.60 13.35 15.83
C LYS A 176 -0.50 12.37 16.25
N ASN A 177 -0.87 11.12 16.52
CA ASN A 177 0.06 10.08 16.91
C ASN A 177 0.78 9.49 15.71
N LEU A 178 2.05 9.15 15.93
CA LEU A 178 2.89 8.43 14.98
C LEU A 178 3.17 7.02 15.50
N SER A 179 3.21 6.06 14.59
CA SER A 179 3.71 4.71 14.88
C SER A 179 4.55 4.22 13.72
N ILE A 180 5.68 3.59 14.04
CA ILE A 180 6.66 3.15 13.06
C ILE A 180 6.75 1.64 13.07
N ILE A 181 6.75 1.06 11.87
CA ILE A 181 6.88 -0.37 11.65
C ILE A 181 8.03 -0.61 10.69
N GLU A 182 9.04 -1.33 11.14
CA GLU A 182 10.09 -1.84 10.25
C GLU A 182 9.55 -2.99 9.43
N ASN A 183 9.80 -2.94 8.12
CA ASN A 183 9.34 -3.91 7.14
C ASN A 183 10.49 -4.85 6.77
N PHE A 184 10.35 -6.14 7.05
CA PHE A 184 11.30 -7.15 6.62
C PHE A 184 10.99 -7.59 5.20
N ASN A 185 11.74 -7.06 4.25
CA ASN A 185 11.61 -7.41 2.84
C ASN A 185 12.64 -8.46 2.44
N ASP A 186 12.26 -9.35 1.53
CA ASP A 186 13.22 -10.29 0.92
C ASP A 186 14.06 -9.62 -0.18
N ARG A 187 14.96 -10.39 -0.81
CA ARG A 187 15.84 -9.90 -1.89
C ARG A 187 15.09 -9.41 -3.13
N LYS A 188 13.81 -9.76 -3.28
CA LYS A 188 12.93 -9.29 -4.36
C LYS A 188 12.10 -8.08 -3.94
N GLY A 189 12.27 -7.58 -2.72
CA GLY A 189 11.47 -6.48 -2.17
C GLY A 189 10.08 -6.91 -1.68
N GLN A 190 9.84 -8.22 -1.51
CA GLN A 190 8.55 -8.71 -1.02
C GLN A 190 8.51 -8.69 0.50
N PHE A 191 7.44 -8.15 1.05
CA PHE A 191 7.20 -8.11 2.50
C PHE A 191 7.08 -9.53 3.08
N ARG A 192 7.80 -9.78 4.19
CA ARG A 192 7.83 -11.06 4.92
C ARG A 192 7.38 -10.94 6.38
N GLY A 193 7.06 -9.73 6.83
CA GLY A 193 6.71 -9.43 8.22
C GLY A 193 7.35 -8.13 8.65
N GLY A 194 7.17 -7.77 9.92
CA GLY A 194 7.72 -6.54 10.46
C GLY A 194 7.68 -6.50 11.98
N ARG A 195 8.15 -5.41 12.54
CA ARG A 195 8.11 -5.15 13.98
C ARG A 195 7.90 -3.67 14.27
N LEU A 196 7.32 -3.37 15.42
CA LEU A 196 7.24 -2.00 15.91
C LEU A 196 8.63 -1.46 16.23
N ARG A 197 8.87 -0.21 15.84
CA ARG A 197 10.14 0.50 16.07
C ARG A 197 9.89 1.91 16.61
N PRO A 198 9.29 2.04 17.81
CA PRO A 198 9.04 3.36 18.41
C PRO A 198 10.34 4.13 18.64
N ASP A 199 11.46 3.43 18.80
CA ASP A 199 12.81 3.99 18.94
C ASP A 199 13.26 4.81 17.72
N LEU A 200 12.72 4.55 16.53
CA LEU A 200 13.07 5.33 15.34
C LEU A 200 12.49 6.74 15.35
N LEU A 201 11.48 7.05 16.19
CA LEU A 201 10.82 8.36 16.20
C LEU A 201 11.78 9.50 16.48
N ASP A 202 12.78 9.26 17.34
CA ASP A 202 13.77 10.25 17.76
C ASP A 202 14.77 10.58 16.63
N ASP A 203 14.93 9.68 15.66
CA ASP A 203 15.83 9.83 14.51
C ASP A 203 15.15 10.52 13.30
N LEU A 204 13.83 10.74 13.36
CA LEU A 204 13.07 11.32 12.25
C LEU A 204 13.03 12.85 12.31
N ASP A 205 13.18 13.49 11.15
CA ASP A 205 12.92 14.91 10.98
C ASP A 205 11.41 15.18 10.98
N GLN A 206 10.90 15.56 12.14
CA GLN A 206 9.48 15.88 12.37
C GLN A 206 8.98 17.02 11.47
N ASN A 207 9.84 17.96 11.06
CA ASN A 207 9.44 19.05 10.17
C ASN A 207 9.17 18.53 8.75
N ILE A 208 9.97 17.59 8.26
CA ILE A 208 9.74 16.96 6.96
C ILE A 208 8.43 16.15 7.00
N LEU A 209 8.24 15.35 8.04
CA LEU A 209 7.00 14.57 8.21
C LEU A 209 5.77 15.46 8.25
N GLN A 210 5.81 16.54 9.03
CA GLN A 210 4.69 17.48 9.15
C GLN A 210 4.36 18.13 7.80
N LYS A 211 5.37 18.48 6.99
CA LYS A 211 5.15 19.00 5.63
C LYS A 211 4.46 17.97 4.73
N ILE A 212 4.93 16.71 4.74
CA ILE A 212 4.31 15.64 3.92
C ILE A 212 2.85 15.42 4.31
N VAL A 213 2.60 15.27 5.62
CA VAL A 213 1.25 15.09 6.16
C VAL A 213 0.35 16.27 5.82
N GLU A 214 0.85 17.51 5.91
CA GLU A 214 0.07 18.69 5.54
C GLU A 214 -0.30 18.69 4.04
N GLU A 215 0.60 18.28 3.15
CA GLU A 215 0.29 18.16 1.71
C GLU A 215 -0.84 17.17 1.46
N TYR A 216 -0.85 16.02 2.15
CA TYR A 216 -1.94 15.06 2.06
C TYR A 216 -3.25 15.55 2.70
N ARG A 217 -3.16 16.33 3.79
CA ARG A 217 -4.33 17.00 4.38
C ARG A 217 -4.99 17.97 3.41
N LEU A 218 -4.18 18.73 2.67
CA LEU A 218 -4.66 19.65 1.62
C LEU A 218 -5.33 18.90 0.46
N LEU A 219 -5.02 17.61 0.27
CA LEU A 219 -5.72 16.72 -0.68
C LEU A 219 -7.05 16.16 -0.13
N GLY A 220 -7.42 16.47 1.11
CA GLY A 220 -8.70 16.06 1.72
C GLY A 220 -8.62 14.91 2.72
N ILE A 221 -7.43 14.35 2.98
CA ILE A 221 -7.26 13.28 3.97
C ILE A 221 -7.43 13.84 5.39
N THR A 222 -8.25 13.18 6.22
CA THR A 222 -8.60 13.67 7.56
C THR A 222 -8.51 12.63 8.68
N ASP A 223 -8.31 11.36 8.35
CA ASP A 223 -8.31 10.24 9.29
C ASP A 223 -6.89 9.74 9.56
N SER A 224 -6.29 8.94 8.68
CA SER A 224 -4.97 8.35 8.90
C SER A 224 -4.27 8.01 7.59
N LEU A 225 -2.94 8.04 7.61
CA LEU A 225 -2.10 7.82 6.45
C LEU A 225 -0.87 7.02 6.87
N GLN A 226 -0.53 5.99 6.11
CA GLN A 226 0.79 5.37 6.22
C GLN A 226 1.71 5.90 5.12
N LEU A 227 2.88 6.39 5.50
CA LEU A 227 3.96 6.75 4.60
C LEU A 227 4.96 5.59 4.57
N ASP A 228 5.26 5.06 3.39
CA ASP A 228 6.32 4.09 3.24
C ASP A 228 7.65 4.83 2.99
N CYS A 229 8.64 4.45 3.79
CA CYS A 229 9.95 5.08 3.86
C CYS A 229 11.05 4.02 3.72
N TYR A 230 12.25 4.47 3.36
CA TYR A 230 13.45 3.66 3.54
C TYR A 230 14.65 4.52 3.94
N GLN A 231 15.64 3.87 4.53
CA GLN A 231 16.94 4.46 4.85
C GLN A 231 18.00 3.90 3.92
N THR A 232 18.94 4.76 3.55
CA THR A 232 20.19 4.42 2.85
C THR A 232 21.37 5.00 3.62
N GLN A 233 22.60 4.75 3.14
CA GLN A 233 23.79 5.43 3.65
C GLN A 233 23.75 6.96 3.47
N ARG A 234 22.90 7.49 2.57
CA ARG A 234 22.76 8.93 2.29
C ARG A 234 21.70 9.62 3.14
N GLY A 235 20.91 8.86 3.90
CA GLY A 235 19.82 9.38 4.72
C GLY A 235 18.49 8.68 4.46
N ILE A 236 17.40 9.32 4.94
CA ILE A 236 16.05 8.78 4.90
C ILE A 236 15.28 9.33 3.70
N ARG A 237 14.62 8.43 2.99
CA ARG A 237 13.61 8.75 1.99
C ARG A 237 12.24 8.69 2.65
N TYR A 238 11.73 9.87 3.04
CA TYR A 238 10.53 10.02 3.86
C TYR A 238 9.20 9.71 3.16
N LEU A 239 9.18 9.70 1.82
CA LEU A 239 7.97 9.44 1.05
C LEU A 239 8.32 8.68 -0.23
N VAL A 240 8.01 7.39 -0.24
CA VAL A 240 8.12 6.52 -1.42
C VAL A 240 6.74 6.29 -2.01
N GLU A 241 5.80 5.93 -1.14
CA GLU A 241 4.38 5.84 -1.40
C GLU A 241 3.61 6.19 -0.14
N ALA A 242 2.34 6.53 -0.28
CA ALA A 242 1.43 6.64 0.84
C ALA A 242 0.25 5.71 0.65
N ASN A 243 -0.23 5.16 1.77
CA ASN A 243 -1.32 4.22 1.85
C ASN A 243 -2.40 4.80 2.77
N HIS A 244 -3.51 5.25 2.19
CA HIS A 244 -4.70 5.76 2.87
C HIS A 244 -5.69 4.61 3.09
N ARG A 245 -5.22 3.57 3.77
CA ARG A 245 -5.94 2.31 3.99
C ARG A 245 -5.29 1.54 5.11
N LYS A 246 -5.93 0.46 5.56
CA LYS A 246 -5.29 -0.53 6.43
C LYS A 246 -4.09 -1.13 5.70
N THR A 247 -3.03 -1.41 6.43
CA THR A 247 -1.82 -2.09 5.91
C THR A 247 -1.51 -3.31 6.76
N MET A 248 -0.55 -4.14 6.32
CA MET A 248 -0.04 -5.22 7.16
C MET A 248 0.54 -4.74 8.49
N GLY A 249 0.98 -3.49 8.54
CA GLY A 249 1.47 -2.87 9.75
C GLY A 249 0.40 -2.71 10.82
N ASP A 250 -0.85 -2.44 10.43
CA ASP A 250 -1.94 -2.31 11.40
C ASP A 250 -2.18 -3.63 12.14
N PHE A 251 -1.99 -4.77 11.48
CA PHE A 251 -2.13 -6.09 12.12
C PHE A 251 -0.96 -6.45 13.02
N ILE A 252 0.26 -6.03 12.66
CA ILE A 252 1.46 -6.23 13.51
C ILE A 252 1.31 -5.53 14.86
N LYS A 253 0.56 -4.43 14.94
CA LYS A 253 0.28 -3.75 16.21
C LYS A 253 -0.60 -4.55 17.17
N TYR A 254 -1.40 -5.49 16.66
CA TYR A 254 -2.34 -6.28 17.45
C TYR A 254 -1.81 -7.67 17.84
N MET A 255 -0.62 -8.05 17.36
CA MET A 255 0.07 -9.30 17.69
C MET A 255 1.08 -9.08 18.82
#